data_AF-A0A920U323-F1
#
_entry.id   AF-A0A920U323-F1
#
_cell.length_a   1.000
_cell.length_b   1.000
_cell.length_c   1.000
_cell.angle_alpha   90.00
_cell.angle_beta   90.00
_cell.angle_gamma   90.00
#
_symmetry.space_group_name_H-M   'P 1'
#
loop_
_entity.id
_entity.type
_entity.pdbx_description
1 polymer ?
#
loop_
_entity_poly.entity_id
_entity_poly.type
_entity_poly.pdbx_seq_one_letter_code
_entity_poly.pdbx_strand_id
1 'polypeptide(L)'
;MISGDDQLARRFEDIRARILRQPRNPNTLAQAVIDMRRRTIDSNSRSTAEHYDLKLDKGGLVDIEFLVQFWVLRWAADYPVLSEPRDNRSITRRLIDLGCLDPDTGRRLIEILDDYLATENRLKLQEKAPLIAQSDLVEERNWIHTLWQTHLGFHHKQVGSTPAGSG
;
A
#
# COMPACT_ATOMS: atom_id res chain seq x y z
N MET A 1 17.85 -4.78 10.10
CA MET A 1 17.96 -4.35 11.50
C MET A 1 18.93 -3.18 11.56
N ILE A 2 18.57 -2.09 12.24
CA ILE A 2 19.48 -0.96 12.48
C ILE A 2 20.12 -1.26 13.85
N SER A 3 21.16 -2.11 13.84
CA SER A 3 21.98 -2.63 14.95
C SER A 3 21.31 -3.51 16.03
N GLY A 4 21.93 -4.65 16.38
CA GLY A 4 21.49 -5.60 17.42
C GLY A 4 22.21 -6.96 17.33
N ASP A 5 22.16 -7.77 18.41
CA ASP A 5 22.71 -9.14 18.47
C ASP A 5 22.09 -10.05 17.39
N ASP A 6 22.93 -10.82 16.68
CA ASP A 6 22.54 -11.71 15.58
C ASP A 6 21.45 -12.70 15.99
N GLN A 7 21.46 -13.17 17.25
CA GLN A 7 20.43 -14.08 17.74
C GLN A 7 19.08 -13.38 17.85
N LEU A 8 19.06 -12.14 18.34
CA LEU A 8 17.85 -11.32 18.39
C LEU A 8 17.35 -10.98 16.99
N ALA A 9 18.26 -10.71 16.05
CA ALA A 9 17.94 -10.47 14.66
C ALA A 9 17.21 -11.64 14.03
N ARG A 10 17.75 -12.86 14.17
CA ARG A 10 17.11 -14.07 13.64
C ARG A 10 15.73 -14.31 14.23
N ARG A 11 15.59 -14.19 15.56
CA ARG A 11 14.28 -14.34 16.22
C ARG A 11 13.26 -13.35 15.73
N PHE A 12 13.66 -12.09 15.49
CA PHE A 12 12.78 -11.08 14.93
C PHE A 12 12.34 -11.43 13.51
N GLU A 13 13.27 -11.86 12.64
CA GLU A 13 12.92 -12.29 11.28
C GLU A 13 11.97 -13.48 11.28
N ASP A 14 12.18 -14.48 12.15
CA ASP A 14 11.32 -15.65 12.27
C ASP A 14 9.89 -15.26 12.67
N ILE A 15 9.76 -14.35 13.66
CA ILE A 15 8.46 -13.84 14.10
C ILE A 15 7.78 -13.07 12.97
N ARG A 16 8.51 -12.17 12.29
CA ARG A 16 7.99 -11.38 11.18
C ARG A 16 7.52 -12.27 10.04
N ALA A 17 8.35 -13.21 9.61
CA ALA A 17 8.00 -14.16 8.57
C ALA A 17 6.75 -14.97 8.96
N ARG A 18 6.70 -15.48 10.20
CA ARG A 18 5.53 -16.22 10.70
C ARG A 18 4.25 -15.39 10.65
N ILE A 19 4.30 -14.12 11.05
CA ILE A 19 3.12 -13.23 11.03
C ILE A 19 2.71 -12.93 9.59
N LEU A 20 3.65 -12.57 8.72
CA LEU A 20 3.34 -12.21 7.33
C LEU A 20 2.73 -13.37 6.57
N ARG A 21 3.21 -14.60 6.80
CA ARG A 21 2.78 -15.82 6.11
C ARG A 21 1.48 -16.45 6.65
N GLN A 22 0.81 -15.82 7.61
CA GLN A 22 -0.49 -16.31 8.07
C GLN A 22 -1.52 -16.27 6.93
N PRO A 23 -2.28 -17.35 6.70
CA PRO A 23 -3.39 -17.32 5.73
C PRO A 23 -4.43 -16.28 6.14
N ARG A 24 -4.93 -15.52 5.16
CA ARG A 24 -5.94 -14.45 5.39
C ARG A 24 -7.05 -14.55 4.36
N ASN A 25 -8.28 -14.30 4.82
CA ASN A 25 -9.38 -14.07 3.90
C ASN A 25 -9.15 -12.75 3.15
N PRO A 26 -9.14 -12.74 1.80
CA PRO A 26 -8.83 -11.54 1.03
C PRO A 26 -9.82 -10.39 1.24
N ASN A 27 -11.11 -10.71 1.37
CA ASN A 27 -12.16 -9.72 1.57
C ASN A 27 -12.03 -9.03 2.93
N THR A 28 -11.84 -9.83 3.99
CA THR A 28 -11.65 -9.29 5.36
C THR A 28 -10.37 -8.48 5.46
N LEU A 29 -9.29 -8.93 4.82
CA LEU A 29 -8.02 -8.20 4.76
C LEU A 29 -8.18 -6.85 4.03
N ALA A 30 -8.83 -6.83 2.86
CA ALA A 30 -9.05 -5.61 2.10
C ALA A 30 -9.87 -4.59 2.91
N GLN A 31 -10.94 -5.04 3.58
CA GLN A 31 -11.75 -4.17 4.43
C GLN A 31 -10.93 -3.59 5.60
N ALA A 32 -10.12 -4.40 6.27
CA ALA A 32 -9.24 -3.94 7.35
C ALA A 32 -8.22 -2.89 6.86
N VAL A 33 -7.66 -3.07 5.66
CA VAL A 33 -6.75 -2.12 5.01
C VAL A 33 -7.46 -0.80 4.71
N ILE A 34 -8.66 -0.84 4.12
CA ILE A 34 -9.47 0.35 3.83
C ILE A 34 -9.79 1.12 5.12
N ASP A 35 -10.21 0.42 6.17
CA ASP A 35 -10.54 1.03 7.45
C ASP A 35 -9.33 1.65 8.14
N MET A 36 -8.16 0.98 8.06
CA MET A 36 -6.91 1.53 8.58
C MET A 36 -6.49 2.78 7.81
N ARG A 37 -6.56 2.75 6.48
CA ARG A 37 -6.25 3.88 5.61
C ARG A 37 -7.15 5.08 5.88
N ARG A 38 -8.46 4.87 6.05
CA ARG A 38 -9.41 5.94 6.42
C ARG A 38 -9.01 6.63 7.72
N ARG A 39 -8.72 5.85 8.78
CA ARG A 39 -8.27 6.40 10.08
C ARG A 39 -7.00 7.23 9.96
N THR A 40 -6.04 6.79 9.15
CA THR A 40 -4.77 7.51 8.93
C THR A 40 -4.98 8.87 8.27
N ILE A 41 -5.91 8.99 7.33
CA ILE A 41 -6.10 10.21 6.54
C ILE A 41 -6.97 11.21 7.26
N ASP A 42 -8.11 10.76 7.80
CA ASP A 42 -9.10 11.62 8.46
C ASP A 42 -8.48 12.37 9.67
N SER A 43 -7.38 11.85 10.22
CA SER A 43 -6.70 12.45 11.36
C SER A 43 -5.47 13.29 11.02
N ASN A 44 -4.93 13.24 9.79
CA ASN A 44 -3.59 13.77 9.50
C ASN A 44 -3.40 14.54 8.18
N SER A 45 -4.33 14.48 7.21
CA SER A 45 -4.14 15.20 5.93
C SER A 45 -4.10 16.72 6.15
N ARG A 46 -3.15 17.40 5.51
CA ARG A 46 -2.99 18.87 5.51
C ARG A 46 -3.37 19.51 4.19
N SER A 47 -4.15 18.80 3.38
CA SER A 47 -4.61 19.28 2.08
C SER A 47 -5.47 20.53 2.18
N THR A 48 -5.42 21.34 1.13
CA THR A 48 -6.23 22.56 0.97
C THR A 48 -6.76 22.65 -0.46
N ALA A 49 -7.55 23.69 -0.75
CA ALA A 49 -8.01 23.96 -2.11
C ALA A 49 -6.86 24.16 -3.12
N GLU A 50 -5.67 24.56 -2.65
CA GLU A 50 -4.52 24.87 -3.50
C GLU A 50 -3.41 23.82 -3.42
N HIS A 51 -3.35 23.06 -2.31
CA HIS A 51 -2.28 22.11 -2.03
C HIS A 51 -2.79 20.69 -1.82
N TYR A 52 -2.08 19.75 -2.42
CA TYR A 52 -2.24 18.31 -2.24
C TYR A 52 -1.17 17.76 -1.30
N ASP A 53 -1.57 16.94 -0.34
CA ASP A 53 -0.64 16.22 0.54
C ASP A 53 -0.13 14.96 -0.15
N LEU A 54 1.11 15.01 -0.65
CA LEU A 54 1.74 13.94 -1.43
C LEU A 54 1.79 12.60 -0.68
N LYS A 55 1.74 12.63 0.65
CA LYS A 55 1.71 11.42 1.45
C LYS A 55 0.32 10.88 1.63
N LEU A 56 -0.55 11.71 2.21
CA LEU A 56 -1.77 11.26 2.87
C LEU A 56 -3.00 11.35 1.98
N ASP A 57 -2.98 12.17 0.94
CA ASP A 57 -4.15 12.28 0.08
C ASP A 57 -4.33 11.04 -0.81
N LYS A 58 -5.54 10.94 -1.38
CA LYS A 58 -5.89 9.87 -2.32
C LYS A 58 -4.89 9.81 -3.48
N GLY A 59 -4.39 8.62 -3.75
CA GLY A 59 -3.37 8.42 -4.78
C GLY A 59 -1.95 8.81 -4.36
N GLY A 60 -1.73 9.09 -3.06
CA GLY A 60 -0.44 9.49 -2.50
C GLY A 60 0.46 8.31 -2.09
N LEU A 61 1.62 8.60 -1.50
CA LEU A 61 2.60 7.59 -1.06
C LEU A 61 2.00 6.55 -0.10
N VAL A 62 1.13 6.98 0.81
CA VAL A 62 0.52 6.08 1.78
C VAL A 62 -0.41 5.07 1.10
N ASP A 63 -1.17 5.47 0.08
CA ASP A 63 -2.00 4.53 -0.68
C ASP A 63 -1.14 3.45 -1.38
N ILE A 64 0.05 3.80 -1.89
CA ILE A 64 1.02 2.85 -2.46
C ILE A 64 1.51 1.87 -1.39
N GLU A 65 1.91 2.37 -0.22
CA GLU A 65 2.36 1.53 0.90
C GLU A 65 1.29 0.51 1.31
N PHE A 66 0.04 0.96 1.45
CA PHE A 66 -1.08 0.09 1.80
C PHE A 66 -1.38 -0.96 0.73
N LEU A 67 -1.32 -0.61 -0.57
CA LEU A 67 -1.49 -1.57 -1.66
C LEU A 67 -0.42 -2.66 -1.61
N VAL A 68 0.84 -2.27 -1.46
CA VAL A 68 1.96 -3.21 -1.41
C VAL A 68 1.88 -4.11 -0.18
N GLN A 69 1.56 -3.54 0.99
CA GLN A 69 1.35 -4.32 2.22
C GLN A 69 0.16 -5.28 2.11
N PHE A 70 -0.94 -4.84 1.48
CA PHE A 70 -2.08 -5.71 1.20
C PHE A 70 -1.66 -6.94 0.38
N TRP A 71 -0.92 -6.73 -0.71
CA TRP A 71 -0.44 -7.83 -1.56
C TRP A 71 0.50 -8.79 -0.82
N VAL A 72 1.43 -8.28 0.00
CA VAL A 72 2.26 -9.14 0.85
C VAL A 72 1.38 -9.98 1.78
N LEU A 73 0.45 -9.36 2.51
CA LEU A 73 -0.40 -10.07 3.46
C LEU A 73 -1.37 -11.05 2.79
N ARG A 74 -1.74 -10.77 1.53
CA ARG A 74 -2.63 -11.59 0.71
C ARG A 74 -1.93 -12.86 0.20
N TRP A 75 -0.65 -12.76 -0.13
CA TRP A 75 0.06 -13.81 -0.89
C TRP A 75 1.26 -14.41 -0.18
N ALA A 76 1.76 -13.85 0.92
CA ALA A 76 2.95 -14.38 1.60
C ALA A 76 2.76 -15.80 2.16
N ALA A 77 1.51 -16.23 2.43
CA ALA A 77 1.23 -17.61 2.81
C ALA A 77 1.58 -18.60 1.67
N ASP A 78 1.24 -18.25 0.43
CA ASP A 78 1.46 -19.06 -0.76
C ASP A 78 2.87 -18.87 -1.34
N TYR A 79 3.40 -17.65 -1.23
CA TYR A 79 4.72 -17.24 -1.71
C TYR A 79 5.58 -16.65 -0.58
N PRO A 80 6.24 -17.50 0.22
CA PRO A 80 7.07 -17.08 1.37
C PRO A 80 8.13 -16.03 1.04
N VAL A 81 8.61 -16.01 -0.21
CA VAL A 81 9.59 -15.05 -0.73
C VAL A 81 9.10 -13.60 -0.59
N LEU A 82 7.78 -13.33 -0.57
CA LEU A 82 7.24 -11.97 -0.35
C LEU A 82 7.50 -11.43 1.06
N SER A 83 7.86 -12.30 2.02
CA SER A 83 8.16 -11.88 3.39
C SER A 83 9.58 -11.36 3.59
N GLU A 84 10.50 -11.53 2.64
CA GLU A 84 11.90 -11.10 2.82
C GLU A 84 12.13 -9.60 2.56
N PRO A 85 11.72 -9.02 1.40
CA PRO A 85 11.95 -7.62 1.13
C PRO A 85 11.12 -6.74 2.07
N ARG A 86 11.56 -5.49 2.19
CA ARG A 86 10.92 -4.50 3.07
C ARG A 86 10.52 -3.23 2.34
N ASP A 87 11.22 -2.92 1.25
CA ASP A 87 10.92 -1.77 0.42
C ASP A 87 9.88 -2.11 -0.64
N ASN A 88 9.03 -1.13 -0.93
CA ASN A 88 7.91 -1.29 -1.84
C ASN A 88 8.37 -1.69 -3.25
N ARG A 89 9.50 -1.14 -3.72
CA ARG A 89 10.04 -1.43 -5.05
C ARG A 89 10.39 -2.91 -5.21
N SER A 90 11.13 -3.48 -4.28
CA SER A 90 11.54 -4.89 -4.32
C SER A 90 10.35 -5.82 -4.14
N ILE A 91 9.37 -5.47 -3.29
CA ILE A 91 8.13 -6.23 -3.17
C ILE A 91 7.37 -6.23 -4.50
N THR A 92 7.16 -5.07 -5.12
CA THR A 92 6.45 -4.95 -6.39
C THR A 92 7.12 -5.76 -7.49
N ARG A 93 8.45 -5.76 -7.59
CA ARG A 93 9.18 -6.63 -8.53
C ARG A 93 8.90 -8.11 -8.29
N ARG A 94 8.95 -8.57 -7.04
CA ARG A 94 8.62 -9.98 -6.71
C ARG A 94 7.18 -10.32 -7.06
N LEU A 95 6.24 -9.40 -6.87
CA LEU A 95 4.85 -9.60 -7.26
C LEU A 95 4.69 -9.79 -8.77
N ILE A 96 5.46 -9.05 -9.58
CA ILE A 96 5.53 -9.24 -11.04
C ILE A 96 6.14 -10.60 -11.37
N ASP A 97 7.29 -10.95 -10.78
CA ASP A 97 8.01 -12.20 -11.06
C ASP A 97 7.16 -13.44 -10.72
N LEU A 98 6.30 -13.33 -9.70
CA LEU A 98 5.38 -14.39 -9.28
C LEU A 98 4.06 -14.41 -10.08
N GLY A 99 3.88 -13.49 -11.03
CA GLY A 99 2.62 -13.33 -11.80
C GLY A 99 1.42 -12.89 -10.96
N CYS A 100 1.65 -12.36 -9.76
CA CYS A 100 0.60 -11.86 -8.87
C CYS A 100 0.15 -10.44 -9.26
N LEU A 101 1.03 -9.69 -9.94
CA LEU A 101 0.75 -8.36 -10.47
C LEU A 101 1.15 -8.31 -11.94
N ASP A 102 0.29 -7.70 -12.76
CA ASP A 102 0.58 -7.46 -14.17
C ASP A 102 1.90 -6.66 -14.34
N PRO A 103 2.81 -7.06 -15.25
CA PRO A 103 4.11 -6.40 -15.40
C PRO A 103 4.04 -4.91 -15.75
N ASP A 104 3.09 -4.50 -16.59
CA ASP A 104 2.93 -3.08 -16.97
C ASP A 104 2.44 -2.27 -15.77
N THR A 105 1.47 -2.80 -15.05
CA THR A 105 0.96 -2.22 -13.80
C THR A 105 2.07 -2.09 -12.76
N GLY A 106 2.86 -3.14 -12.55
CA GLY A 106 3.95 -3.13 -11.58
C GLY A 106 5.08 -2.17 -11.95
N ARG A 107 5.44 -2.07 -13.24
CA ARG A 107 6.41 -1.07 -13.73
C ARG A 107 5.91 0.35 -13.50
N ARG A 108 4.68 0.65 -13.90
CA ARG A 108 4.08 1.99 -13.71
C ARG A 108 4.00 2.36 -12.24
N LEU A 109 3.66 1.43 -11.35
CA LEU A 109 3.65 1.67 -9.91
C LEU A 109 5.04 2.02 -9.36
N ILE A 110 6.09 1.36 -9.84
CA ILE A 110 7.47 1.66 -9.44
C ILE A 110 7.91 3.03 -9.94
N GLU A 111 7.58 3.39 -11.19
CA GLU A 111 7.88 4.73 -11.75
C GLU A 111 7.23 5.83 -10.90
N ILE A 112 5.93 5.70 -10.61
CA ILE A 112 5.20 6.67 -9.79
C ILE A 112 5.79 6.77 -8.38
N LEU A 113 6.12 5.63 -7.77
CA LEU A 113 6.75 5.59 -6.44
C LEU A 113 8.08 6.36 -6.46
N ASP A 114 8.88 6.22 -7.50
CA ASP A 114 10.18 6.89 -7.63
C ASP A 114 10.02 8.40 -7.75
N ASP A 115 9.08 8.86 -8.58
CA ASP A 115 8.79 10.28 -8.76
C ASP A 115 8.26 10.92 -7.48
N TYR A 116 7.41 10.20 -6.75
CA TYR A 116 6.88 10.65 -5.48
C TYR A 116 7.96 10.73 -4.41
N LEU A 117 8.82 9.72 -4.29
CA LEU A 117 9.93 9.74 -3.33
C LEU A 117 10.96 10.82 -3.69
N ALA A 118 11.25 11.03 -4.98
CA ALA A 118 12.11 12.12 -5.43
C ALA A 118 11.53 13.49 -5.07
N THR A 119 10.22 13.68 -5.28
CA THR A 119 9.51 14.91 -4.93
C THR A 119 9.49 15.14 -3.42
N GLU A 120 9.16 14.11 -2.64
CA GLU A 120 9.16 14.17 -1.17
C GLU A 120 10.55 14.50 -0.62
N ASN A 121 11.60 13.85 -1.15
CA ASN A 121 12.98 14.11 -0.75
C ASN A 121 13.42 15.54 -1.09
N ARG A 122 13.05 16.04 -2.27
CA ARG A 122 13.31 17.45 -2.66
C ARG A 122 12.64 18.43 -1.69
N LEU A 123 11.39 18.18 -1.29
CA LEU A 123 10.68 19.03 -0.33
C LEU A 123 11.32 18.96 1.06
N LYS A 124 11.73 17.76 1.52
CA LYS A 124 12.47 17.59 2.78
C LYS A 124 13.78 18.37 2.79
N LEU A 125 14.56 18.34 1.70
CA LEU A 125 15.80 19.12 1.57
C LEU A 125 15.56 20.63 1.62
N GLN A 126 14.34 21.08 1.32
CA GLN A 126 13.92 22.48 1.44
C GLN A 126 13.23 22.78 2.78
N GLU A 127 13.23 21.84 3.73
CA GLU A 127 12.52 21.92 5.02
C GLU A 127 11.02 22.22 4.88
N LYS A 128 10.41 21.82 3.76
CA LYS A 128 8.99 22.03 3.47
C LYS A 128 8.18 20.80 3.85
N ALA A 129 6.91 21.05 4.17
CA ALA A 129 5.91 19.99 4.21
C ALA A 129 5.81 19.32 2.81
N PRO A 130 5.46 18.01 2.73
CA PRO A 130 5.18 17.29 1.49
C PRO A 130 3.89 17.74 0.80
N LEU A 131 3.71 19.06 0.65
CA LEU A 131 2.59 19.69 -0.03
C LEU A 131 3.05 20.14 -1.42
N ILE A 132 2.31 19.75 -2.44
CA ILE A 132 2.53 20.14 -3.84
C ILE A 132 1.28 20.82 -4.39
N ALA A 133 1.37 21.49 -5.55
CA ALA A 133 0.21 22.14 -6.13
C ALA A 133 -0.85 21.10 -6.50
N GLN A 134 -2.13 21.47 -6.44
CA GLN A 134 -3.21 20.59 -6.88
C GLN A 134 -3.07 20.18 -8.36
N SER A 135 -2.43 21.01 -9.19
CA SER A 135 -2.16 20.74 -10.61
C SER A 135 -1.01 19.77 -10.88
N ASP A 136 -0.17 19.49 -9.89
CA ASP A 136 1.00 18.62 -10.07
C ASP A 136 0.59 17.14 -10.05
N LEU A 137 1.26 16.25 -10.79
CA LEU A 137 1.13 14.78 -10.67
C LEU A 137 -0.32 14.23 -10.76
N VAL A 138 -1.24 14.95 -11.43
CA VAL A 138 -2.67 14.61 -11.44
C VAL A 138 -2.93 13.25 -12.08
N GLU A 139 -2.21 12.92 -13.16
CA GLU A 139 -2.35 11.66 -13.86
C GLU A 139 -1.91 10.47 -12.99
N GLU A 140 -0.77 10.61 -12.30
CA GLU A 140 -0.24 9.60 -11.38
C GLU A 140 -1.20 9.36 -10.22
N ARG A 141 -1.70 10.42 -9.58
CA ARG A 141 -2.65 10.33 -8.45
C ARG A 141 -3.92 9.60 -8.86
N ASN A 142 -4.48 9.94 -10.03
CA ASN A 142 -5.67 9.30 -10.55
C ASN A 142 -5.41 7.82 -10.87
N TRP A 143 -4.27 7.51 -11.47
CA TRP A 143 -3.90 6.14 -11.78
C TRP A 143 -3.76 5.28 -10.52
N ILE A 144 -3.09 5.78 -9.47
CA ILE A 144 -2.98 5.08 -8.17
C ILE A 144 -4.36 4.92 -7.53
N HIS A 145 -5.22 5.94 -7.62
CA HIS A 145 -6.59 5.84 -7.11
C HIS A 145 -7.39 4.75 -7.84
N THR A 146 -7.29 4.65 -9.16
CA THR A 146 -7.92 3.58 -9.93
C THR A 146 -7.36 2.22 -9.54
N LEU A 147 -6.03 2.09 -9.38
CA LEU A 147 -5.40 0.85 -8.93
C LEU A 147 -5.92 0.44 -7.54
N TRP A 148 -6.07 1.40 -6.63
CA TRP A 148 -6.68 1.20 -5.32
C TRP A 148 -8.10 0.62 -5.44
N GLN A 149 -8.96 1.22 -6.26
CA GLN A 149 -10.32 0.72 -6.44
C GLN A 149 -10.34 -0.69 -7.05
N THR A 150 -9.43 -0.98 -7.98
CA THR A 150 -9.34 -2.28 -8.65
C THR A 150 -8.93 -3.41 -7.69
N HIS A 151 -8.07 -3.15 -6.71
CA HIS A 151 -7.60 -4.20 -5.80
C HIS A 151 -8.32 -4.24 -4.45
N LEU A 152 -8.83 -3.11 -3.98
CA LEU A 152 -9.46 -2.99 -2.66
C LEU A 152 -10.95 -2.64 -2.75
N GLY A 153 -11.38 -1.88 -3.77
CA GLY A 153 -12.74 -1.37 -3.90
C GLY A 153 -13.81 -2.43 -4.17
N PHE A 154 -13.49 -3.55 -4.85
CA PHE A 154 -14.46 -4.62 -5.12
C PHE A 154 -14.92 -5.39 -3.87
N HIS A 155 -14.14 -5.34 -2.78
CA HIS A 155 -14.45 -6.08 -1.56
C HIS A 155 -15.55 -5.44 -0.71
N HIS A 156 -15.98 -4.21 -1.03
CA HIS A 156 -17.05 -3.50 -0.33
C HIS A 156 -18.46 -4.02 -0.68
N LYS A 157 -18.65 -4.75 -1.80
CA LYS A 157 -19.99 -5.10 -2.33
C LYS A 157 -20.57 -6.45 -1.88
N GLN A 158 -19.96 -7.19 -0.95
CA GLN A 158 -20.48 -8.49 -0.48
C GLN A 158 -20.84 -8.54 1.01
N VAL A 159 -21.43 -7.48 1.55
CA VAL A 159 -22.15 -7.55 2.83
C VAL A 159 -23.57 -7.02 2.62
N GLY A 160 -24.48 -7.91 2.20
CA GLY A 160 -25.90 -7.58 2.13
C GLY A 160 -26.65 -8.40 1.08
N SER A 161 -27.07 -9.61 1.46
CA SER A 161 -28.34 -10.25 1.06
C SER A 161 -28.43 -11.64 1.68
N THR A 162 -28.90 -11.72 2.93
CA THR A 162 -29.56 -12.93 3.41
C THR A 162 -31.02 -12.80 2.99
N PRO A 163 -31.58 -13.67 2.13
CA PRO A 163 -33.02 -13.68 1.92
C PRO A 163 -33.66 -14.23 3.19
N ALA A 164 -34.43 -13.40 3.88
CA ALA A 164 -35.34 -13.84 4.92
C ALA A 164 -36.34 -14.82 4.28
N GLY A 165 -36.26 -16.08 4.72
CA GLY A 165 -37.26 -17.09 4.41
C GLY A 165 -38.63 -16.61 4.90
N SER A 166 -39.61 -16.65 4.02
CA SER A 166 -41.03 -16.54 4.37
C SER A 166 -41.60 -17.94 4.27
N GLY A 167 -41.96 -18.50 5.43
CA GLY A 167 -42.99 -19.52 5.54
C GLY A 167 -44.36 -18.88 5.70
#